data_AF-A0A925VB65-F1
#
_entry.id   AF-A0A925VB65-F1
#
_cell.length_a   1.000
_cell.length_b   1.000
_cell.length_c   1.000
_cell.angle_alpha   90.00
_cell.angle_beta   90.00
_cell.angle_gamma   90.00
#
_symmetry.space_group_name_H-M   'P 1'
#
loop_
_entity.id
_entity.type
_entity.pdbx_description
1 polymer ?
#
loop_
_entity_poly.entity_id
_entity_poly.type
_entity_poly.pdbx_seq_one_letter_code
_entity_poly.pdbx_strand_id
1 'polypeptide(L)'
;MRVRTLVLVLACEGCVATNPAWDGLEGGAGSADDTRSTDTGSGSSGTSTTSAASLSAGRTESSSDSGSGTADASSDGGPPLACSESPPGTGMCAETCGGCPEGVCPISCVGEKACDNDELVCPEGRPCRVECSGKDACKDATITCPLGHACEVICSGEHSCEKTLVRCGDGPCAVACGGHAQACKELDVECGVGDTTVTCDEPQDMPAPMLKPPMRPAMGCACASDGCD
;
A
#
# COMPACT_ATOMS: atom_id res chain seq x y z
N MET A 1 20.55 5.33 -54.17
CA MET A 1 20.96 4.64 -52.93
C MET A 1 19.76 4.64 -52.00
N ARG A 2 19.16 3.48 -51.70
CA ARG A 2 17.98 3.37 -50.84
C ARG A 2 18.45 2.97 -49.44
N VAL A 3 18.34 3.89 -48.49
CA VAL A 3 18.66 3.65 -47.08
C VAL A 3 17.50 2.83 -46.50
N ARG A 4 17.77 1.58 -46.14
CA ARG A 4 16.83 0.74 -45.40
C ARG A 4 17.02 1.04 -43.91
N THR A 5 16.07 1.76 -43.33
CA THR A 5 15.98 1.95 -41.88
C THR A 5 15.69 0.60 -41.24
N LEU A 6 16.67 0.08 -40.51
CA LEU A 6 16.57 -1.17 -39.78
C LEU A 6 16.01 -0.85 -38.40
N VAL A 7 14.71 -1.07 -38.21
CA VAL A 7 14.05 -0.92 -36.91
C VAL A 7 14.44 -2.14 -36.08
N LEU A 8 15.34 -1.93 -35.12
CA LEU A 8 15.81 -2.97 -34.21
C LEU A 8 14.86 -2.97 -33.01
N VAL A 9 13.90 -3.91 -33.03
CA VAL A 9 13.03 -4.20 -31.90
C VAL A 9 13.84 -5.02 -30.91
N LEU A 10 14.40 -4.37 -29.88
CA LEU A 10 14.95 -5.07 -28.71
C LEU A 10 13.76 -5.52 -27.84
N ALA A 11 13.45 -6.81 -27.89
CA ALA A 11 12.66 -7.44 -26.84
C ALA A 11 13.54 -7.53 -25.58
N CYS A 12 13.21 -6.76 -24.53
CA CYS A 12 13.74 -7.00 -23.18
C CYS A 12 12.99 -8.19 -22.57
N GLU A 13 13.31 -9.40 -23.02
CA GLU A 13 12.94 -10.64 -22.33
C GLU A 13 13.86 -10.78 -21.10
N GLY A 14 13.53 -10.17 -19.94
CA GLY A 14 14.33 -10.43 -18.75
C GLY A 14 14.24 -9.54 -17.51
N CYS A 15 13.40 -8.52 -17.42
CA CYS A 15 13.27 -7.72 -16.19
C CYS A 15 11.92 -7.93 -15.50
N VAL A 16 11.60 -9.18 -15.15
CA VAL A 16 10.60 -9.44 -14.09
C VAL A 16 11.41 -9.86 -12.87
N ALA A 17 11.85 -8.87 -12.10
CA ALA A 17 12.37 -9.12 -10.77
C ALA A 17 11.17 -9.33 -9.83
N THR A 18 10.63 -10.55 -9.79
CA THR A 18 9.76 -10.97 -8.67
C THR A 18 10.59 -10.83 -7.40
N ASN A 19 10.22 -9.89 -6.55
CA ASN A 19 10.96 -9.56 -5.33
C ASN A 19 10.59 -10.60 -4.26
N PRO A 20 11.48 -11.52 -3.85
CA PRO A 20 11.13 -12.63 -2.95
C PRO A 20 10.85 -12.18 -1.51
N ALA A 21 10.95 -10.88 -1.21
CA ALA A 21 10.75 -10.34 0.11
C ALA A 21 9.30 -10.47 0.60
N TRP A 22 8.31 -10.53 -0.30
CA TRP A 22 6.88 -10.50 0.08
C TRP A 22 6.10 -11.77 -0.32
N ASP A 23 6.72 -12.71 -1.04
CA ASP A 23 6.15 -14.02 -1.42
C ASP A 23 5.80 -14.92 -0.22
N GLY A 24 6.07 -14.49 1.02
CA GLY A 24 5.78 -15.23 2.25
C GLY A 24 4.41 -14.97 2.89
N LEU A 25 3.61 -14.02 2.39
CA LEU A 25 2.33 -13.62 2.98
C LEU A 25 1.10 -14.01 2.13
N GLU A 26 1.16 -15.10 1.38
CA GLU A 26 -0.03 -15.73 0.80
C GLU A 26 -0.90 -16.36 1.91
N GLY A 27 -1.59 -15.50 2.66
CA GLY A 27 -2.71 -15.85 3.52
C GLY A 27 -3.90 -16.23 2.67
N GLY A 28 -4.34 -17.48 2.81
CA GLY A 28 -5.29 -18.15 1.94
C GLY A 28 -6.54 -17.34 1.56
N ALA A 29 -6.88 -17.45 0.28
CA ALA A 29 -8.17 -17.08 -0.26
C ALA A 29 -9.29 -17.78 0.53
N GLY A 30 -9.90 -17.06 1.47
CA GLY A 30 -11.19 -17.41 2.03
C GLY A 30 -12.22 -17.31 0.93
N SER A 31 -12.74 -18.44 0.48
CA SER A 31 -13.91 -18.50 -0.40
C SER A 31 -15.07 -17.80 0.29
N ALA A 32 -15.46 -16.63 -0.20
CA ALA A 32 -16.70 -15.99 0.20
C ALA A 32 -17.84 -16.64 -0.58
N ASP A 33 -18.64 -17.43 0.13
CA ASP A 33 -19.89 -18.00 -0.36
C ASP A 33 -20.87 -16.89 -0.79
N ASP A 34 -21.23 -16.96 -2.06
CA ASP A 34 -22.20 -16.17 -2.79
C ASP A 34 -23.61 -16.35 -2.18
N THR A 35 -24.01 -15.50 -1.23
CA THR A 35 -25.38 -15.48 -0.71
C THR A 35 -26.17 -14.37 -1.41
N ARG A 36 -26.78 -14.77 -2.53
CA ARG A 36 -27.65 -13.95 -3.38
C ARG A 36 -28.97 -13.64 -2.66
N SER A 37 -29.09 -12.43 -2.09
CA SER A 37 -30.37 -11.88 -1.65
C SER A 37 -30.87 -10.84 -2.66
N THR A 38 -31.88 -11.24 -3.43
CA THR A 38 -32.68 -10.34 -4.27
C THR A 38 -33.69 -9.60 -3.41
N ASP A 39 -33.46 -8.31 -3.14
CA ASP A 39 -34.48 -7.41 -2.63
C ASP A 39 -34.90 -6.42 -3.71
N THR A 40 -36.12 -6.64 -4.22
CA THR A 40 -36.83 -5.74 -5.12
C THR A 40 -37.69 -4.82 -4.26
N GLY A 41 -37.24 -3.59 -4.02
CA GLY A 41 -37.95 -2.61 -3.20
C GLY A 41 -38.22 -1.31 -3.95
N SER A 42 -39.49 -1.10 -4.30
CA SER A 42 -39.99 0.10 -4.98
C SER A 42 -40.23 1.28 -4.03
N GLY A 43 -39.78 2.48 -4.44
CA GLY A 43 -40.49 3.76 -4.30
C GLY A 43 -40.59 4.43 -2.92
N SER A 44 -40.25 5.72 -2.85
CA SER A 44 -41.21 6.80 -2.55
C SER A 44 -40.54 8.16 -2.41
N SER A 45 -41.15 9.15 -3.06
CA SER A 45 -40.90 10.58 -2.95
C SER A 45 -41.47 11.13 -1.64
N GLY A 46 -40.78 12.08 -0.99
CA GLY A 46 -41.34 12.92 0.08
C GLY A 46 -40.26 13.81 0.71
N THR A 47 -40.20 15.10 0.38
CA THR A 47 -40.78 16.25 1.11
C THR A 47 -40.04 16.61 2.41
N SER A 48 -39.56 17.86 2.41
CA SER A 48 -38.89 18.63 3.47
C SER A 48 -39.57 18.57 4.84
N THR A 49 -38.80 18.68 5.93
CA THR A 49 -39.10 19.57 7.07
C THR A 49 -37.97 19.63 8.10
N THR A 50 -38.03 20.74 8.85
CA THR A 50 -37.13 21.35 9.82
C THR A 50 -36.89 20.61 11.14
N SER A 51 -35.69 20.86 11.72
CA SER A 51 -35.35 21.09 13.14
C SER A 51 -35.85 20.13 14.23
N ALA A 52 -34.91 19.54 14.98
CA ALA A 52 -34.89 19.58 16.46
C ALA A 52 -33.64 18.89 17.04
N ALA A 53 -33.03 19.54 18.04
CA ALA A 53 -32.00 18.98 18.90
C ALA A 53 -32.53 17.81 19.73
N SER A 54 -31.66 16.85 20.06
CA SER A 54 -31.90 15.86 21.11
C SER A 54 -30.59 15.44 21.76
N LEU A 55 -30.39 15.94 22.98
CA LEU A 55 -29.41 15.45 23.95
C LEU A 55 -29.76 14.00 24.31
N SER A 56 -28.82 13.07 24.18
CA SER A 56 -28.94 11.73 24.76
C SER A 56 -27.63 11.37 25.46
N ALA A 57 -27.66 11.47 26.79
CA ALA A 57 -26.69 10.88 27.67
C ALA A 57 -26.83 9.35 27.62
N GLY A 58 -25.76 8.64 27.26
CA GLY A 58 -25.70 7.18 27.15
C GLY A 58 -24.47 6.64 27.87
N ARG A 59 -24.69 5.65 28.72
CA ARG A 59 -23.84 5.24 29.84
C ARG A 59 -22.60 4.42 29.44
N THR A 60 -21.58 4.57 30.28
CA THR A 60 -20.56 3.57 30.70
C THR A 60 -21.05 2.13 30.69
N GLU A 61 -20.26 1.22 30.12
CA GLU A 61 -19.98 -0.11 30.69
C GLU A 61 -18.52 -0.50 30.42
N SER A 62 -17.76 -0.64 31.50
CA SER A 62 -16.41 -1.18 31.55
C SER A 62 -16.50 -2.71 31.51
N SER A 63 -15.64 -3.38 30.73
CA SER A 63 -15.38 -4.80 30.91
C SER A 63 -13.88 -5.02 30.82
N SER A 64 -13.33 -5.31 31.99
CA SER A 64 -11.95 -5.66 32.23
C SER A 64 -11.81 -7.16 32.07
N ASP A 65 -11.00 -7.63 31.13
CA ASP A 65 -10.54 -9.01 31.11
C ASP A 65 -9.01 -9.03 31.14
N SER A 66 -8.51 -9.39 32.33
CA SER A 66 -7.10 -9.58 32.64
C SER A 66 -6.78 -11.07 32.46
N GLY A 67 -6.19 -11.42 31.32
CA GLY A 67 -5.63 -12.75 31.08
C GLY A 67 -4.13 -12.77 31.36
N SER A 68 -3.73 -13.02 32.60
CA SER A 68 -2.34 -13.30 32.97
C SER A 68 -2.00 -14.75 32.66
N GLY A 69 -1.27 -14.98 31.55
CA GLY A 69 -0.67 -16.26 31.23
C GLY A 69 0.84 -16.22 31.44
N THR A 70 1.31 -16.66 32.60
CA THR A 70 2.72 -16.98 32.85
C THR A 70 3.01 -18.36 32.25
N ALA A 71 3.75 -18.41 31.14
CA ALA A 71 4.33 -19.65 30.64
C ALA A 71 5.84 -19.60 30.85
N ASP A 72 6.28 -20.26 31.92
CA ASP A 72 7.67 -20.61 32.18
C ASP A 72 8.14 -21.64 31.14
N ALA A 73 8.96 -21.20 30.19
CA ALA A 73 9.72 -22.10 29.33
C ALA A 73 11.20 -22.02 29.73
N SER A 74 11.61 -22.97 30.56
CA SER A 74 13.01 -23.31 30.77
C SER A 74 13.64 -23.71 29.43
N SER A 75 14.79 -23.16 29.09
CA SER A 75 15.62 -23.67 28.00
C SER A 75 17.06 -23.77 28.48
N ASP A 76 17.48 -25.03 28.59
CA ASP A 76 18.77 -25.54 29.00
C ASP A 76 19.97 -24.88 28.32
N GLY A 77 21.03 -24.70 29.12
CA GLY A 77 22.30 -24.10 28.73
C GLY A 77 23.05 -24.91 27.67
N GLY A 78 22.86 -24.55 26.41
CA GLY A 78 23.78 -24.88 25.32
C GLY A 78 25.08 -24.05 25.41
N PRO A 79 26.22 -24.59 24.93
CA PRO A 79 27.49 -23.88 24.92
C PRO A 79 27.38 -22.57 24.12
N PRO A 80 28.11 -21.50 24.49
CA PRO A 80 28.02 -20.20 23.83
C PRO A 80 28.52 -20.36 22.40
N LEU A 81 27.59 -20.53 21.46
CA LEU A 81 27.87 -20.38 20.04
C LEU A 81 28.28 -18.93 19.86
N ALA A 82 29.55 -18.73 19.56
CA ALA A 82 30.10 -17.48 19.08
C ALA A 82 29.52 -17.20 17.68
N CYS A 83 28.27 -16.79 17.68
CA CYS A 83 27.56 -16.08 16.64
C CYS A 83 26.84 -15.00 17.47
N SER A 84 27.15 -13.73 17.31
CA SER A 84 26.61 -13.00 16.18
C SER A 84 27.48 -11.79 15.92
N GLU A 85 28.06 -11.72 14.74
CA GLU A 85 28.04 -10.45 14.02
C GLU A 85 26.61 -9.90 14.17
N SER A 86 26.44 -8.85 14.96
CA SER A 86 25.18 -8.13 15.04
C SER A 86 24.73 -7.91 13.60
N PRO A 87 23.62 -8.52 13.15
CA PRO A 87 23.22 -8.41 11.76
C PRO A 87 23.14 -6.92 11.43
N PRO A 88 23.75 -6.45 10.32
CA PRO A 88 23.67 -5.05 9.91
C PRO A 88 22.20 -4.72 9.71
N GLY A 89 21.58 -4.09 10.72
CA GLY A 89 20.12 -3.98 10.80
C GLY A 89 19.54 -3.53 12.14
N THR A 90 20.33 -3.44 13.22
CA THR A 90 19.90 -2.96 14.56
C THR A 90 19.86 -1.44 14.71
N GLY A 91 19.68 -0.69 13.61
CA GLY A 91 19.22 0.70 13.74
C GLY A 91 17.80 0.68 14.31
N MET A 92 17.58 1.36 15.45
CA MET A 92 16.25 1.52 16.03
C MET A 92 15.27 2.02 14.96
N CYS A 93 14.06 1.45 14.93
CA CYS A 93 13.02 1.92 14.05
C CYS A 93 12.76 3.40 14.31
N ALA A 94 12.60 4.17 13.23
CA ALA A 94 12.12 5.54 13.37
C ALA A 94 10.76 5.51 14.09
N GLU A 95 10.51 6.46 14.99
CA GLU A 95 9.23 6.52 15.72
C GLU A 95 8.03 6.62 14.78
N THR A 96 8.25 7.12 13.56
CA THR A 96 7.25 7.22 12.50
C THR A 96 6.69 5.87 12.03
N CYS A 97 7.42 4.76 12.21
CA CYS A 97 7.01 3.44 11.69
C CYS A 97 6.17 2.61 12.66
N GLY A 98 5.89 3.08 13.89
CA GLY A 98 5.20 2.29 14.92
C GLY A 98 5.90 0.96 15.32
N GLY A 99 7.08 0.69 14.77
CA GLY A 99 7.82 -0.58 14.85
C GLY A 99 8.41 -0.97 13.48
N CYS A 100 9.24 -2.01 13.44
CA CYS A 100 9.64 -2.63 12.17
C CYS A 100 9.57 -4.15 12.34
N PRO A 101 8.38 -4.76 12.23
CA PRO A 101 8.32 -6.20 12.09
C PRO A 101 9.15 -6.59 10.86
N GLU A 102 10.07 -7.53 11.04
CA GLU A 102 10.86 -8.11 9.93
C GLU A 102 11.74 -7.10 9.16
N GLY A 103 11.97 -5.91 9.74
CA GLY A 103 12.80 -4.86 9.13
C GLY A 103 12.10 -3.98 8.09
N VAL A 104 10.78 -4.12 7.92
CA VAL A 104 9.93 -3.24 7.08
C VAL A 104 9.31 -2.15 7.94
N CYS A 105 9.21 -0.92 7.44
CA CYS A 105 8.48 0.17 8.09
C CYS A 105 7.00 0.19 7.65
N PRO A 106 6.05 -0.27 8.48
CA PRO A 106 4.63 -0.15 8.16
C PRO A 106 4.12 1.26 8.52
N ILE A 107 3.42 1.89 7.58
CA ILE A 107 2.65 3.12 7.78
C ILE A 107 1.19 2.79 7.49
N SER A 108 0.37 2.72 8.53
CA SER A 108 -1.04 2.31 8.42
C SER A 108 -1.98 3.51 8.60
N CYS A 109 -2.58 3.95 7.49
CA CYS A 109 -3.57 5.02 7.43
C CYS A 109 -4.98 4.42 7.52
N VAL A 110 -5.35 3.95 8.72
CA VAL A 110 -6.63 3.30 8.99
C VAL A 110 -7.65 4.33 9.45
N GLY A 111 -8.78 4.41 8.75
CA GLY A 111 -9.89 5.32 9.06
C GLY A 111 -10.08 6.42 8.02
N GLU A 112 -11.23 7.07 8.07
CA GLU A 112 -11.56 8.16 7.14
C GLU A 112 -10.55 9.29 7.29
N LYS A 113 -9.86 9.63 6.18
CA LYS A 113 -8.86 10.72 6.12
C LYS A 113 -7.72 10.64 7.13
N ALA A 114 -7.28 9.42 7.47
CA ALA A 114 -6.26 9.20 8.49
C ALA A 114 -4.91 9.90 8.19
N CYS A 115 -4.55 10.01 6.91
CA CYS A 115 -3.33 10.62 6.38
C CYS A 115 -3.64 11.58 5.20
N ASP A 116 -4.84 12.16 5.19
CA ASP A 116 -5.31 13.08 4.14
C ASP A 116 -4.42 14.34 4.12
N ASN A 117 -3.90 14.70 2.95
CA ASN A 117 -2.97 15.82 2.73
C ASN A 117 -1.64 15.73 3.51
N ASP A 118 -1.26 14.56 4.03
CA ASP A 118 0.00 14.39 4.77
C ASP A 118 1.20 14.09 3.85
N GLU A 119 2.40 14.40 4.36
CA GLU A 119 3.67 14.01 3.74
C GLU A 119 4.21 12.75 4.43
N LEU A 120 4.04 11.60 3.78
CA LEU A 120 4.49 10.29 4.27
C LEU A 120 5.89 10.00 3.76
N VAL A 121 6.91 10.26 4.59
CA VAL A 121 8.32 10.00 4.26
C VAL A 121 8.77 8.69 4.86
N CYS A 122 9.04 7.71 4.00
CA CYS A 122 9.60 6.43 4.41
C CYS A 122 11.06 6.61 4.85
N PRO A 123 11.51 5.93 5.92
CA PRO A 123 12.87 6.06 6.41
C PRO A 123 13.89 5.47 5.42
N GLU A 124 15.01 6.17 5.27
CA GLU A 124 16.14 5.71 4.45
C GLU A 124 16.73 4.40 4.97
N GLY A 125 17.29 3.61 4.05
CA GLY A 125 18.02 2.38 4.41
C GLY A 125 17.15 1.14 4.64
N ARG A 126 15.82 1.22 4.43
CA ARG A 126 14.88 0.12 4.74
C ARG A 126 13.69 0.06 3.78
N PRO A 127 13.07 -1.13 3.62
CA PRO A 127 11.80 -1.25 2.93
C PRO A 127 10.66 -0.56 3.70
N CYS A 128 9.68 -0.03 2.95
CA CYS A 128 8.54 0.68 3.50
C CYS A 128 7.23 0.11 2.92
N ARG A 129 6.19 0.02 3.76
CA ARG A 129 4.86 -0.44 3.37
C ARG A 129 3.82 0.56 3.85
N VAL A 130 3.14 1.22 2.94
CA VAL A 130 2.08 2.19 3.23
C VAL A 130 0.73 1.55 2.93
N GLU A 131 -0.15 1.49 3.92
CA GLU A 131 -1.47 0.88 3.82
C GLU A 131 -2.56 1.94 4.04
N CYS A 132 -3.26 2.29 2.96
CA CYS A 132 -4.34 3.27 2.90
C CYS A 132 -5.68 2.53 2.79
N SER A 133 -6.21 2.06 3.93
CA SER A 133 -7.42 1.23 3.97
C SER A 133 -8.71 1.98 4.29
N GLY A 134 -8.61 3.21 4.81
CA GLY A 134 -9.78 4.05 5.05
C GLY A 134 -10.27 4.80 3.81
N LYS A 135 -11.52 5.27 3.88
CA LYS A 135 -12.07 6.19 2.87
C LYS A 135 -11.27 7.48 2.85
N ASP A 136 -10.84 7.92 1.66
CA ASP A 136 -10.00 9.11 1.48
C ASP A 136 -8.72 9.08 2.36
N ALA A 137 -8.23 7.90 2.78
CA ALA A 137 -7.22 7.78 3.84
C ALA A 137 -5.90 8.50 3.54
N CYS A 138 -5.41 8.44 2.31
CA CYS A 138 -4.17 9.06 1.83
C CYS A 138 -4.45 10.04 0.68
N LYS A 139 -5.67 10.59 0.64
CA LYS A 139 -6.09 11.52 -0.40
C LYS A 139 -5.21 12.76 -0.39
N ASP A 140 -4.83 13.23 -1.58
CA ASP A 140 -3.93 14.37 -1.79
C ASP A 140 -2.58 14.25 -1.02
N ALA A 141 -2.24 13.07 -0.49
CA ALA A 141 -1.02 12.84 0.26
C ALA A 141 0.20 12.77 -0.67
N THR A 142 1.39 13.04 -0.12
CA THR A 142 2.66 12.83 -0.82
C THR A 142 3.44 11.72 -0.14
N ILE A 143 3.65 10.61 -0.85
CA ILE A 143 4.39 9.44 -0.36
C ILE A 143 5.79 9.47 -0.98
N THR A 144 6.82 9.60 -0.15
CA THR A 144 8.22 9.56 -0.60
C THR A 144 8.88 8.26 -0.18
N CYS A 145 9.14 7.41 -1.17
CA CYS A 145 9.81 6.13 -0.98
C CYS A 145 11.33 6.31 -0.82
N PRO A 146 12.00 5.44 -0.06
CA PRO A 146 13.43 5.55 0.21
C PRO A 146 14.28 5.13 -1.00
N LEU A 147 15.51 5.63 -1.07
CA LEU A 147 16.41 5.29 -2.18
C LEU A 147 16.98 3.87 -2.02
N GLY A 148 16.94 3.08 -3.09
CA GLY A 148 17.56 1.74 -3.14
C GLY A 148 16.84 0.65 -2.33
N HIS A 149 15.65 0.92 -1.79
CA HIS A 149 14.85 -0.04 -1.02
C HIS A 149 13.43 -0.18 -1.56
N ALA A 150 12.81 -1.33 -1.28
CA ALA A 150 11.47 -1.64 -1.76
C ALA A 150 10.42 -0.74 -1.08
N CYS A 151 9.45 -0.28 -1.86
CA CYS A 151 8.33 0.52 -1.38
C CYS A 151 7.01 -0.09 -1.85
N GLU A 152 6.13 -0.42 -0.90
CA GLU A 152 4.77 -0.87 -1.16
C GLU A 152 3.78 0.23 -0.83
N VAL A 153 2.83 0.50 -1.71
CA VAL A 153 1.68 1.36 -1.43
C VAL A 153 0.41 0.58 -1.76
N ILE A 154 -0.41 0.31 -0.74
CA ILE A 154 -1.66 -0.44 -0.87
C ILE A 154 -2.82 0.50 -0.64
N CYS A 155 -3.63 0.67 -1.67
CA CYS A 155 -4.81 1.53 -1.70
C CYS A 155 -6.03 0.61 -1.74
N SER A 156 -6.64 0.33 -0.58
CA SER A 156 -7.77 -0.60 -0.46
C SER A 156 -9.10 0.06 -0.07
N GLY A 157 -9.07 1.33 0.33
CA GLY A 157 -10.27 2.09 0.68
C GLY A 157 -10.89 2.86 -0.50
N GLU A 158 -12.16 3.23 -0.36
CA GLU A 158 -12.85 4.08 -1.33
C GLU A 158 -12.12 5.44 -1.43
N HIS A 159 -11.63 5.80 -2.62
CA HIS A 159 -10.81 7.00 -2.83
C HIS A 159 -9.56 7.08 -1.95
N SER A 160 -9.05 5.95 -1.44
CA SER A 160 -7.99 5.95 -0.44
C SER A 160 -6.70 6.63 -0.90
N CYS A 161 -6.40 6.58 -2.19
CA CYS A 161 -5.24 7.21 -2.80
C CYS A 161 -5.63 8.16 -3.94
N GLU A 162 -6.81 8.79 -3.83
CA GLU A 162 -7.24 9.78 -4.81
C GLU A 162 -6.25 10.97 -4.81
N LYS A 163 -5.71 11.31 -5.99
CA LYS A 163 -4.74 12.43 -6.18
C LYS A 163 -3.47 12.33 -5.34
N THR A 164 -3.15 11.15 -4.84
CA THR A 164 -1.89 10.92 -4.13
C THR A 164 -0.72 11.05 -5.10
N LEU A 165 0.37 11.66 -4.64
CA LEU A 165 1.64 11.71 -5.34
C LEU A 165 2.60 10.68 -4.74
N VAL A 166 2.94 9.65 -5.49
CA VAL A 166 3.91 8.62 -5.07
C VAL A 166 5.24 8.87 -5.76
N ARG A 167 6.28 9.15 -4.97
CA ARG A 167 7.66 9.34 -5.43
C ARG A 167 8.46 8.08 -5.18
N CYS A 168 8.56 7.26 -6.20
CA CYS A 168 9.38 6.06 -6.16
C CYS A 168 10.88 6.45 -6.17
N GLY A 169 11.66 5.85 -5.27
CA GLY A 169 13.10 6.01 -5.23
C GLY A 169 13.82 5.15 -6.27
N ASP A 170 15.11 4.87 -6.03
CA ASP A 170 15.90 3.98 -6.91
C ASP A 170 15.60 2.48 -6.68
N GLY A 171 14.78 2.14 -5.69
CA GLY A 171 14.38 0.78 -5.38
C GLY A 171 13.07 0.35 -6.07
N PRO A 172 12.72 -0.93 -6.00
CA PRO A 172 11.47 -1.43 -6.58
C PRO A 172 10.27 -0.81 -5.88
N CYS A 173 9.30 -0.35 -6.67
CA CYS A 173 8.13 0.36 -6.21
C CYS A 173 6.87 -0.39 -6.69
N ALA A 174 6.01 -0.79 -5.76
CA ALA A 174 4.77 -1.50 -6.06
C ALA A 174 3.60 -0.68 -5.51
N VAL A 175 2.66 -0.34 -6.38
CA VAL A 175 1.40 0.31 -6.02
C VAL A 175 0.26 -0.64 -6.35
N ALA A 176 -0.52 -1.03 -5.35
CA ALA A 176 -1.67 -1.90 -5.48
C ALA A 176 -2.95 -1.09 -5.25
N CYS A 177 -3.78 -1.04 -6.28
CA CYS A 177 -5.08 -0.37 -6.33
C CYS A 177 -6.18 -1.43 -6.25
N GLY A 178 -6.61 -1.72 -5.01
CA GLY A 178 -7.53 -2.81 -4.72
C GLY A 178 -8.78 -2.34 -3.96
N GLY A 179 -9.72 -3.26 -3.77
CA GLY A 179 -10.91 -3.08 -2.92
C GLY A 179 -12.02 -2.20 -3.50
N HIS A 180 -11.67 -1.21 -4.32
CA HIS A 180 -12.64 -0.33 -4.98
C HIS A 180 -12.12 0.20 -6.32
N ALA A 181 -13.02 0.32 -7.31
CA ALA A 181 -12.79 0.91 -8.63
C ALA A 181 -12.39 2.41 -8.64
N GLN A 182 -12.18 3.02 -7.46
CA GLN A 182 -11.91 4.43 -7.27
C GLN A 182 -10.72 4.69 -6.33
N ALA A 183 -10.06 3.62 -5.86
CA ALA A 183 -9.01 3.71 -4.86
C ALA A 183 -7.83 4.58 -5.32
N CYS A 184 -7.46 4.50 -6.61
CA CYS A 184 -6.30 5.19 -7.20
C CYS A 184 -6.68 6.24 -8.24
N LYS A 185 -7.86 6.84 -8.11
CA LYS A 185 -8.34 7.86 -9.04
C LYS A 185 -7.38 9.07 -9.06
N GLU A 186 -6.93 9.47 -10.25
CA GLU A 186 -5.96 10.59 -10.42
C GLU A 186 -4.65 10.39 -9.64
N LEU A 187 -4.28 9.15 -9.32
CA LEU A 187 -2.99 8.82 -8.72
C LEU A 187 -1.85 9.23 -9.67
N ASP A 188 -0.85 9.92 -9.12
CA ASP A 188 0.34 10.37 -9.82
C ASP A 188 1.55 9.61 -9.29
N VAL A 189 2.21 8.85 -10.17
CA VAL A 189 3.39 8.07 -9.79
C VAL A 189 4.59 8.64 -10.52
N GLU A 190 5.51 9.23 -9.76
CA GLU A 190 6.82 9.64 -10.21
C GLU A 190 7.76 8.43 -10.10
N CYS A 191 7.94 7.72 -11.21
CA CYS A 191 8.83 6.58 -11.25
C CYS A 191 10.28 7.00 -11.01
N GLY A 192 11.00 6.21 -10.23
CA GLY A 192 12.44 6.37 -10.02
C GLY A 192 13.26 5.52 -10.99
N VAL A 193 14.48 5.16 -10.57
CA VAL A 193 15.37 4.26 -11.33
C VAL A 193 15.01 2.78 -11.09
N GLY A 194 14.21 2.48 -10.08
CA GLY A 194 13.74 1.11 -9.84
C GLY A 194 12.56 0.71 -10.75
N ASP A 195 12.32 -0.60 -10.82
CA ASP A 195 11.10 -1.13 -11.45
C ASP A 195 9.88 -0.62 -10.68
N THR A 196 8.94 -0.01 -11.41
CA THR A 196 7.70 0.53 -10.84
C THR A 196 6.53 -0.22 -11.43
N THR A 197 5.76 -0.88 -10.57
CA THR A 197 4.58 -1.65 -10.95
C THR A 197 3.35 -1.04 -10.30
N VAL A 198 2.33 -0.79 -11.10
CA VAL A 198 1.00 -0.39 -10.64
C VAL A 198 0.04 -1.49 -11.03
N THR A 199 -0.62 -2.07 -10.03
CA THR A 199 -1.57 -3.17 -10.22
C THR A 199 -2.96 -2.73 -9.80
N CYS A 200 -3.95 -3.01 -10.63
CA CYS A 200 -5.35 -2.77 -10.31
C CYS A 200 -6.10 -4.11 -10.26
N ASP A 201 -6.72 -4.43 -9.12
CA ASP A 201 -7.47 -5.69 -8.95
C ASP A 201 -8.81 -5.67 -9.70
N GLU A 202 -9.41 -4.49 -9.83
CA GLU A 202 -10.69 -4.29 -10.50
C GLU A 202 -10.53 -3.33 -11.67
N PRO A 203 -11.25 -3.56 -12.79
CA PRO A 203 -11.28 -2.62 -13.90
C PRO A 203 -11.80 -1.27 -13.41
N GLN A 204 -10.99 -0.24 -13.59
CA GLN A 204 -11.33 1.11 -13.15
C GLN A 204 -12.27 1.74 -14.19
N ASP A 205 -13.41 2.29 -13.76
CA ASP A 205 -14.35 3.01 -14.65
C ASP A 205 -13.85 4.44 -14.98
N MET A 206 -12.54 4.64 -14.89
CA MET A 206 -11.85 5.94 -14.81
C MET A 206 -10.53 5.88 -15.58
N PRO A 207 -9.99 7.03 -16.02
CA PRO A 207 -8.69 7.07 -16.67
C PRO A 207 -7.61 6.44 -15.79
N ALA A 208 -6.77 5.61 -16.41
CA ALA A 208 -5.62 4.99 -15.77
C ALA A 208 -4.75 6.03 -15.03
N PRO A 209 -4.07 5.61 -13.93
CA PRO A 209 -3.18 6.48 -13.18
C PRO A 209 -2.12 7.12 -14.08
N MET A 210 -1.76 8.37 -13.78
CA MET A 210 -0.77 9.09 -14.59
C MET A 210 0.63 8.67 -14.17
N LEU A 211 1.25 7.81 -14.97
CA LEU A 211 2.66 7.44 -14.81
C LEU A 211 3.54 8.55 -15.40
N LYS A 212 4.25 9.28 -14.54
CA LYS A 212 5.26 10.23 -15.01
C LYS A 212 6.59 9.51 -15.18
N PRO A 213 7.21 9.59 -16.37
CA PRO A 213 8.52 9.01 -16.58
C PRO A 213 9.55 9.67 -15.64
N PRO A 214 10.61 8.94 -15.27
CA PRO A 214 11.65 9.49 -14.41
C PRO A 214 12.23 10.77 -15.04
N MET A 215 12.48 11.79 -14.21
CA MET A 215 13.14 13.03 -14.65
C MET A 215 14.52 12.79 -15.27
N ARG A 216 15.12 11.62 -15.03
CA ARG A 216 16.37 11.20 -15.65
C ARG A 216 16.08 10.01 -16.57
N PRO A 217 16.42 10.10 -17.87
CA PRO A 217 16.31 8.96 -18.77
C PRO A 217 17.35 7.91 -18.40
N ALA A 218 17.06 7.10 -17.38
CA ALA A 218 17.81 5.91 -17.07
C ALA A 218 17.40 4.82 -18.06
N MET A 219 18.39 4.17 -18.67
CA MET A 219 18.19 3.12 -19.65
C MET A 219 17.62 1.87 -18.94
N GLY A 220 16.31 1.67 -18.96
CA GLY A 220 15.71 0.34 -18.74
C GLY A 220 14.55 0.22 -17.75
N CYS A 221 14.09 1.28 -17.09
CA CYS A 221 13.00 1.17 -16.12
C CYS A 221 11.64 1.21 -16.84
N ALA A 222 10.85 0.15 -16.70
CA ALA A 222 9.48 0.11 -17.18
C ALA A 222 8.55 0.52 -16.03
N CYS A 223 7.88 1.67 -16.18
CA CYS A 223 6.66 1.91 -15.41
C CYS A 223 5.57 1.10 -16.09
N ALA A 224 5.12 0.02 -15.45
CA ALA A 224 4.06 -0.82 -15.95
C ALA A 224 2.79 -0.60 -15.13
N SER A 225 1.67 -0.44 -15.81
CA SER A 225 0.32 -0.52 -15.23
C SER A 225 -0.34 -1.79 -15.73
N ASP A 226 -0.58 -2.75 -14.84
CA ASP A 226 -1.28 -3.99 -15.15
C ASP A 226 -2.71 -3.92 -14.58
N GLY A 227 -3.71 -4.13 -15.44
CA GLY A 227 -5.13 -4.22 -15.05
C GLY A 227 -5.85 -2.89 -14.82
N CYS A 228 -5.22 -1.75 -15.11
CA CYS A 228 -5.81 -0.41 -14.87
C CYS A 228 -6.49 0.22 -16.10
N ASP A 229 -6.75 -0.56 -17.16
CA ASP A 229 -7.39 -0.14 -18.42
C ASP A 229 -8.85 -0.63 -18.55
#